data_AF-A0A388JJC9-F1
#
_entry.id   AF-A0A388JJC9-F1
#
_cell.length_a   1.000
_cell.length_b   1.000
_cell.length_c   1.000
_cell.angle_alpha   90.00
_cell.angle_beta   90.00
_cell.angle_gamma   90.00
#
_symmetry.space_group_name_H-M   'P 1'
#
loop_
_entity.id
_entity.type
_entity.pdbx_description
1 polymer ?
#
loop_
_entity_poly.entity_id
_entity_poly.type
_entity_poly.pdbx_seq_one_letter_code
_entity_poly.pdbx_strand_id
1 'polypeptide(L)' 'DVTFTSDLWQSTALPMGTQLQMTSGLHPESNGQAEQMNRVVQHLLRHYNKPSQDDWDEKLPLVANMYNNAVSTALPA' A
#
# COMPACT_ATOMS: atom_id res chain seq x y z
N ASP A 1 -5.25 -1.74 14.12
CA ASP A 1 -3.78 -1.76 13.98
C ASP A 1 -3.21 -0.81 15.02
N VAL A 2 -2.34 -1.30 15.90
CA VAL A 2 -1.76 -0.47 16.98
C VAL A 2 -0.66 0.47 16.48
N THR A 3 -0.11 0.19 15.29
CA THR A 3 1.03 0.92 14.72
C THR A 3 0.60 2.34 14.34
N PHE A 4 -0.46 2.46 13.55
CA PHE A 4 -0.98 3.75 13.10
C PHE A 4 -1.72 4.53 14.19
N THR A 5 -2.21 3.86 15.24
CA THR A 5 -2.84 4.54 16.39
C THR A 5 -1.84 4.92 17.49
N SER A 6 -0.57 4.52 17.38
CA SER A 6 0.43 4.73 18.45
C SER A 6 0.76 6.20 18.66
N ASP A 7 1.13 6.54 19.90
CA ASP A 7 1.60 7.89 20.26
C ASP A 7 2.82 8.29 19.43
N LEU A 8 3.70 7.32 19.14
CA LEU A 8 4.85 7.54 18.27
C LEU A 8 4.41 8.04 16.90
N TRP A 9 3.48 7.35 16.25
CA TRP A 9 2.98 7.71 14.92
C TRP A 9 2.29 9.08 14.91
N GLN A 10 1.46 9.35 15.92
CA GLN A 10 0.81 10.66 16.09
C GLN A 10 1.83 11.79 16.32
N SER A 11 2.83 11.55 17.17
CA SER A 11 3.90 12.53 17.47
C SER A 11 4.80 12.82 16.27
N THR A 12 4.92 11.90 15.32
CA THR A 12 5.65 12.13 14.06
C THR A 12 4.83 12.84 12.99
N ALA A 13 3.51 12.59 12.92
CA ALA A 13 2.65 13.19 11.90
C ALA A 13 2.38 14.68 12.14
N LEU A 14 2.25 15.08 13.40
CA LEU A 14 1.93 16.45 13.81
C LEU A 14 2.99 17.48 13.34
N PRO A 15 4.31 17.28 13.58
CA PRO A 15 5.35 18.19 13.08
C PRO A 15 5.42 18.28 11.55
N MET A 16 4.99 17.23 10.84
CA MET A 16 4.95 17.19 9.38
C MET A 16 3.70 17.88 8.80
N GLY A 17 2.84 18.46 9.65
CA GLY A 17 1.58 19.10 9.23
C GLY A 17 0.56 18.10 8.68
N THR A 18 0.72 16.81 8.97
CA THR A 18 -0.16 15.75 8.45
C THR A 18 -1.23 15.42 9.47
N GLN A 19 -2.50 15.59 9.08
CA GLN A 19 -3.64 15.14 9.88
C GLN A 19 -3.94 13.67 9.60
N LEU A 20 -3.86 12.83 10.63
CA LEU A 20 -4.18 11.41 10.50
C LEU A 20 -5.70 11.20 10.39
N GLN A 21 -6.13 10.62 9.27
CA GLN A 21 -7.52 10.26 9.01
C GLN A 21 -7.69 8.75 9.24
N MET A 22 -8.16 8.36 10.43
CA MET A 22 -8.38 6.95 10.75
C MET A 22 -9.75 6.50 10.24
N THR A 23 -9.76 5.41 9.49
CA THR A 23 -11.02 4.74 9.12
C THR A 23 -11.51 3.89 10.28
N SER A 24 -12.84 3.83 10.47
CA SER A 24 -13.39 2.89 11.45
C SER A 24 -13.17 1.45 10.98
N GLY A 25 -12.96 0.51 11.90
CA GLY A 25 -12.76 -0.91 11.56
C GLY A 25 -13.94 -1.59 10.84
N LEU A 26 -15.06 -0.88 10.65
CA LEU A 26 -16.29 -1.35 10.01
C LEU A 26 -16.58 -0.66 8.66
N HIS A 27 -15.70 0.23 8.17
CA HIS A 27 -15.83 0.86 6.85
C HIS A 27 -14.63 0.52 5.94
N PRO A 28 -14.62 -0.67 5.31
CA PRO A 28 -13.61 -1.03 4.31
C PRO A 28 -13.61 -0.09 3.11
N GLU A 29 -14.74 0.57 2.81
CA GLU A 29 -14.89 1.43 1.63
C GLU A 29 -13.94 2.64 1.64
N SER A 30 -13.72 3.26 2.81
CA SER A 30 -12.80 4.40 2.93
C SER A 30 -11.33 4.01 2.76
N ASN A 31 -10.98 2.77 3.10
CA ASN A 31 -9.64 2.21 2.88
C ASN A 31 -9.56 1.38 1.59
N GLY A 32 -10.64 1.33 0.81
CA GLY A 32 -10.84 0.34 -0.24
C GLY A 32 -9.85 0.48 -1.39
N GLN A 33 -9.41 1.70 -1.71
CA GLN A 33 -8.37 1.92 -2.72
C GLN A 33 -7.03 1.33 -2.30
N ALA A 34 -6.59 1.59 -1.06
CA ALA A 34 -5.33 1.05 -0.54
C ALA A 34 -5.41 -0.49 -0.45
N GLU A 35 -6.54 -1.04 0.00
CA GLU A 35 -6.76 -2.49 0.02
C GLU A 35 -6.76 -3.11 -1.37
N GLN A 36 -7.39 -2.46 -2.34
CA GLN A 36 -7.42 -2.93 -3.73
C GLN A 36 -6.01 -2.92 -4.34
N MET A 37 -5.26 -1.83 -4.14
CA MET A 37 -3.87 -1.74 -4.57
C MET A 37 -3.02 -2.84 -3.90
N ASN A 38 -3.14 -3.02 -2.59
CA ASN A 38 -2.42 -4.05 -1.85
C ASN A 38 -2.73 -5.46 -2.37
N ARG A 39 -3.98 -5.76 -2.72
CA ARG A 39 -4.36 -7.04 -3.35
C ARG A 39 -3.65 -7.25 -4.69
N VAL A 40 -3.60 -6.22 -5.55
CA VAL A 40 -2.94 -6.32 -6.86
C VAL A 40 -1.43 -6.49 -6.70
N VAL A 41 -0.79 -5.71 -5.84
CA VAL A 41 0.65 -5.81 -5.56
C VAL A 41 1.01 -7.18 -4.99
N GLN A 42 0.25 -7.69 -4.01
CA GLN A 42 0.46 -9.02 -3.46
C GLN A 42 0.28 -10.12 -4.52
N HIS A 43 -0.72 -9.99 -5.40
CA HIS A 43 -0.94 -10.94 -6.48
C HIS A 43 0.25 -10.97 -7.45
N LEU A 44 0.77 -9.82 -7.85
CA LEU A 44 1.95 -9.72 -8.71
C LEU A 44 3.20 -10.28 -8.02
N LEU A 45 3.46 -9.92 -6.76
CA LEU A 45 4.60 -10.45 -6.00
C LEU A 45 4.56 -11.98 -5.92
N ARG A 46 3.39 -12.59 -5.70
CA ARG A 46 3.26 -14.06 -5.70
C ARG A 46 3.69 -14.73 -7.01
N HIS A 47 3.62 -14.03 -8.14
CA HIS A 47 4.05 -14.56 -9.44
C HIS A 47 5.55 -14.39 -9.69
N TYR A 48 6.16 -13.34 -9.15
CA TYR A 48 7.56 -12.99 -9.42
C TYR A 48 8.54 -13.44 -8.33
N ASN A 49 8.04 -13.74 -7.13
CA ASN A 49 8.86 -14.26 -6.05
C ASN A 49 9.30 -15.69 -6.37
N LYS A 50 10.50 -16.02 -5.92
CA LYS A 50 10.98 -17.40 -5.93
C LYS A 50 10.06 -18.30 -5.08
N PRO A 51 10.09 -19.62 -5.31
CA PRO A 51 9.39 -20.58 -4.44
C PRO A 51 9.75 -20.45 -2.95
N SER A 52 10.96 -19.95 -2.62
CA SER A 52 11.42 -19.66 -1.26
C SER A 52 10.73 -18.45 -0.60
N GLN A 53 10.06 -17.59 -1.38
CA GLN A 53 9.34 -16.38 -0.95
C GLN A 53 10.19 -15.37 -0.14
N ASP A 54 11.50 -15.38 -0.32
CA ASP A 54 12.46 -14.57 0.43
C ASP A 54 13.03 -13.38 -0.37
N ASP A 55 12.67 -13.24 -1.65
CA ASP A 55 13.16 -12.18 -2.54
C ASP A 55 12.10 -11.14 -2.93
N TRP A 56 11.04 -11.01 -2.12
CA TRP A 56 9.90 -10.13 -2.41
C TRP A 56 10.27 -8.65 -2.43
N ASP A 57 11.23 -8.25 -1.61
CA ASP A 57 11.77 -6.89 -1.51
C ASP A 57 12.57 -6.53 -2.77
N GLU A 58 13.33 -7.47 -3.33
CA GLU A 58 14.01 -7.31 -4.61
C GLU A 58 13.02 -7.15 -5.79
N LYS A 59 11.85 -7.80 -5.72
CA LYS A 59 10.80 -7.69 -6.76
C LYS A 59 9.89 -6.48 -6.60
N LEU A 60 9.90 -5.84 -5.44
CA LEU A 60 8.99 -4.74 -5.13
C LEU A 60 9.10 -3.55 -6.11
N PRO A 61 10.30 -3.08 -6.52
CA PRO A 61 10.42 -2.00 -7.49
C PRO A 61 9.84 -2.36 -8.87
N LEU A 62 10.02 -3.61 -9.31
CA LEU A 62 9.47 -4.10 -10.58
C LEU A 62 7.94 -4.10 -10.54
N VAL A 63 7.35 -4.67 -9.48
CA VAL A 63 5.89 -4.74 -9.31
C VAL A 63 5.27 -3.35 -9.20
N ALA A 64 5.89 -2.43 -8.45
CA ALA A 64 5.43 -1.06 -8.34
C ALA A 64 5.43 -0.34 -9.70
N ASN A 65 6.50 -0.52 -10.49
CA ASN A 65 6.58 0.05 -11.83
C ASN A 65 5.49 -0.50 -12.76
N MET A 66 5.24 -1.82 -12.74
CA MET A 66 4.17 -2.43 -13.54
C MET A 66 2.79 -1.88 -13.18
N TYR A 67 2.50 -1.76 -11.87
CA TYR A 67 1.24 -1.19 -11.40
C TYR A 67 1.07 0.26 -11.84
N ASN A 68 2.07 1.11 -11.63
CA ASN A 68 2.01 2.53 -11.97
C ASN A 68 1.81 2.76 -13.48
N ASN A 69 2.50 1.99 -14.33
CA ASN A 69 2.31 2.07 -15.78
C ASN A 69 0.93 1.58 -16.21
N ALA A 70 0.43 0.47 -15.66
CA ALA A 70 -0.90 -0.04 -15.98
C ALA A 70 -2.00 0.96 -15.61
N VAL A 71 -1.90 1.61 -14.45
CA VAL A 71 -2.85 2.64 -14.01
C VAL A 71 -2.73 3.91 -14.86
N SER A 72 -1.50 4.38 -15.14
CA SER A 72 -1.27 5.56 -15.99
C SER A 72 -1.79 5.37 -17.41
N THR A 73 -1.77 4.14 -17.94
CA THR A 73 -2.31 3.84 -19.28
C THR A 73 -3.85 3.77 -19.28
N ALA A 74 -4.46 3.53 -18.11
CA ALA A 74 -5.91 3.40 -17.96
C ALA A 74 -6.64 4.74 -17.70
N LEU A 75 -5.90 5.82 -17.43
CA LEU A 75 -6.46 7.17 -17.24
C LEU A 75 -6.33 7.96 -18.56
N PRO A 76 -7.43 8.49 -19.14
CA PRO A 76 -7.34 9.39 -20.29
C PRO A 76 -6.64 10.69 -19.88
N ALA A 77 -5.84 11.23 -20.81
CA ALA A 77 -5.09 12.48 -20.65
C ALA A 77 -5.98 13.71 -20.40
#